data_AF-A0A3B9J6S8-F1
#
_entry.id   AF-A0A3B9J6S8-F1
#
_cell.length_a   1.000
_cell.length_b   1.000
_cell.length_c   1.000
_cell.angle_alpha   90.00
_cell.angle_beta   90.00
_cell.angle_gamma   90.00
#
_symmetry.space_group_name_H-M   'P 1'
#
loop_
_entity.id
_entity.type
_entity.pdbx_description
1 polymer ?
#
loop_
_entity_poly.entity_id
_entity_poly.type
_entity_poly.pdbx_seq_one_letter_code
_entity_poly.pdbx_strand_id
1 'polypeptide(L)'
;AIDYDLTYNETVMRDLLARTDILVDATQRPDPSQAVIPNQWIAWMPEHAVLVDLSVDPYNCASEDHREVKGIEGMPQGNLDQYVFAPDDPAFDRVPQCVSTENRRYSVSCYSWPGIHPKECMQLYGEQLRPLLRTLIEKGGAQNINGKG
;
A
#
# COMPACT_ATOMS: atom_id res chain seq x y z
N ALA A 1 -22.19 5.45 -14.87
CA ALA A 1 -22.00 3.99 -14.97
C ALA A 1 -21.89 3.48 -13.54
N ILE A 2 -22.56 2.37 -13.21
CA ILE A 2 -22.33 1.70 -11.93
C ILE A 2 -21.06 0.88 -12.15
N ASP A 3 -19.98 1.29 -11.47
CA ASP A 3 -18.72 0.55 -11.47
C ASP A 3 -18.86 -0.61 -10.47
N TYR A 4 -18.46 -1.81 -10.88
CA TYR A 4 -18.54 -3.00 -10.03
C TYR A 4 -17.13 -3.39 -9.63
N ASP A 5 -16.94 -3.77 -8.37
CA ASP A 5 -15.68 -4.34 -7.93
C ASP A 5 -15.50 -5.73 -8.59
N LEU A 6 -14.51 -5.81 -9.48
CA LEU A 6 -14.17 -7.03 -10.21
C LEU A 6 -12.98 -7.78 -9.58
N THR A 7 -12.37 -7.23 -8.53
CA THR A 7 -11.13 -7.77 -7.95
C THR A 7 -11.31 -9.18 -7.38
N TYR A 8 -12.52 -9.54 -6.97
CA TYR A 8 -12.89 -10.88 -6.51
C TYR A 8 -13.21 -11.87 -7.65
N ASN A 9 -13.33 -11.41 -8.89
CA ASN A 9 -13.63 -12.28 -10.03
C ASN A 9 -12.34 -12.84 -10.62
N GLU A 10 -11.95 -14.03 -10.17
CA GLU A 10 -10.73 -14.71 -10.61
C GLU A 10 -10.59 -14.82 -12.12
N THR A 11 -11.67 -15.15 -12.84
CA THR A 11 -11.61 -15.33 -14.30
C THR A 11 -11.27 -14.02 -14.99
N VAL A 12 -11.90 -12.93 -14.58
CA VAL A 12 -11.61 -11.59 -15.11
C VAL A 12 -10.20 -11.16 -14.72
N MET A 13 -9.83 -11.36 -13.45
CA MET A 13 -8.52 -10.94 -12.94
C MET A 13 -7.37 -11.68 -13.59
N ARG A 14 -7.51 -12.99 -13.86
CA ARG A 14 -6.49 -13.76 -14.58
C ARG A 14 -6.19 -13.18 -15.95
N ASP A 15 -7.24 -12.89 -16.73
CA ASP A 15 -7.09 -12.36 -18.09
C ASP A 15 -6.48 -10.94 -18.08
N LEU A 16 -6.79 -10.14 -17.05
CA LEU A 16 -6.18 -8.82 -16.86
C LEU A 16 -4.71 -8.91 -16.45
N LEU A 17 -4.40 -9.72 -15.42
CA LEU A 17 -3.05 -9.88 -14.89
C LEU A 17 -2.08 -10.45 -15.94
N ALA A 18 -2.54 -11.38 -16.78
CA ALA A 18 -1.73 -12.00 -17.84
C ALA A 18 -1.15 -11.02 -18.88
N ARG A 19 -1.72 -9.82 -18.98
CA ARG A 19 -1.30 -8.77 -19.91
C ARG A 19 -0.92 -7.47 -19.20
N THR A 20 -0.70 -7.54 -17.90
CA THR A 20 -0.36 -6.37 -17.07
C THR A 20 1.14 -6.25 -16.90
N ASP A 21 1.73 -5.21 -17.46
CA ASP A 21 3.16 -4.90 -17.30
C ASP A 21 3.46 -4.21 -15.97
N ILE A 22 2.51 -3.42 -15.44
CA ILE A 22 2.64 -2.72 -14.16
C ILE A 22 1.32 -2.84 -13.41
N LEU A 23 1.38 -3.43 -12.21
CA LEU A 23 0.25 -3.53 -11.30
C LEU A 23 0.46 -2.57 -10.13
N VAL A 24 -0.49 -1.68 -9.89
CA VAL A 24 -0.41 -0.65 -8.84
C VAL A 24 -1.49 -0.90 -7.80
N ASP A 25 -1.09 -1.17 -6.56
CA ASP A 25 -1.97 -1.12 -5.40
C ASP A 25 -2.10 0.31 -4.90
N ALA A 26 -3.30 0.86 -5.07
CA ALA A 26 -3.72 2.13 -4.47
C ALA A 26 -5.05 1.93 -3.72
N THR A 27 -5.30 0.71 -3.24
CA THR A 27 -6.58 0.36 -2.62
C THR A 27 -6.66 0.90 -1.20
N GLN A 28 -7.86 1.34 -0.81
CA GLN A 28 -8.21 1.52 0.59
C GLN A 28 -9.12 0.37 0.98
N ARG A 29 -8.62 -0.53 1.82
CA ARG A 29 -9.33 -1.77 2.17
C ARG A 29 -10.09 -1.62 3.49
N PRO A 30 -11.39 -1.99 3.53
CA PRO A 30 -12.13 -2.09 4.80
C PRO A 30 -11.65 -3.24 5.69
N ASP A 31 -11.16 -4.32 5.08
CA ASP A 31 -10.63 -5.50 5.74
C ASP A 31 -9.16 -5.72 5.30
N PRO A 32 -8.17 -5.36 6.13
CA PRO A 32 -6.75 -5.51 5.79
C PRO A 32 -6.24 -6.95 5.93
N SER A 33 -7.05 -7.88 6.44
CA SER A 33 -6.66 -9.29 6.61
C SER A 33 -6.63 -10.09 5.30
N GLN A 34 -7.23 -9.54 4.24
CA GLN A 34 -7.34 -10.19 2.93
C GLN A 34 -6.59 -9.40 1.86
N ALA A 35 -5.72 -10.09 1.13
CA ALA A 35 -5.08 -9.54 -0.05
C ALA A 35 -6.10 -9.39 -1.19
N VAL A 36 -5.96 -8.33 -1.98
CA VAL A 36 -6.71 -8.15 -3.24
C VAL A 36 -6.13 -9.04 -4.32
N ILE A 37 -4.79 -9.14 -4.34
CA ILE A 37 -4.02 -9.96 -5.26
C ILE A 37 -3.22 -10.97 -4.43
N PRO A 38 -3.74 -12.20 -4.27
CA PRO A 38 -3.01 -13.30 -3.63
C PRO A 38 -1.71 -13.60 -4.37
N ASN A 39 -0.68 -14.09 -3.67
CA ASN A 39 0.65 -14.28 -4.24
C ASN A 39 0.62 -15.24 -5.45
N GLN A 40 -0.22 -16.28 -5.38
CA GLN A 40 -0.44 -17.22 -6.49
C GLN A 40 -0.92 -16.56 -7.79
N TRP A 41 -1.64 -15.43 -7.73
CA TRP A 41 -2.12 -14.72 -8.93
C TRP A 41 -1.00 -13.95 -9.64
N ILE A 42 0.07 -13.62 -8.93
CA ILE A 42 1.27 -13.00 -9.51
C ILE A 42 1.91 -13.93 -10.55
N ALA A 43 1.76 -15.26 -10.39
CA ALA A 43 2.23 -16.25 -11.36
C ALA A 43 1.63 -16.05 -12.77
N TRP A 44 0.44 -15.47 -12.86
CA TRP A 44 -0.22 -15.21 -14.15
C TRP A 44 0.38 -14.03 -14.89
N MET A 45 1.03 -13.11 -14.19
CA MET A 45 1.63 -11.92 -14.79
C MET A 45 2.88 -12.27 -15.60
N PRO A 46 3.24 -11.48 -16.63
CA PRO A 46 4.53 -11.61 -17.30
C PRO A 46 5.71 -11.54 -16.31
N GLU A 47 6.80 -12.25 -16.57
CA GLU A 47 7.99 -12.26 -15.69
C GLU A 47 8.60 -10.87 -15.51
N HIS A 48 8.51 -10.02 -16.53
CA HIS A 48 9.03 -8.65 -16.52
C HIS A 48 8.11 -7.65 -15.80
N ALA A 49 6.94 -8.07 -15.34
CA ALA A 49 5.98 -7.16 -14.73
C ALA A 49 6.54 -6.53 -13.44
N VAL A 50 6.05 -5.32 -13.15
CA VAL A 50 6.41 -4.56 -11.94
C VAL A 50 5.19 -4.41 -11.04
N LEU A 51 5.39 -4.68 -9.75
CA LEU A 51 4.39 -4.47 -8.71
C LEU A 51 4.71 -3.16 -7.98
N VAL A 52 3.72 -2.30 -7.82
CA VAL A 52 3.86 -1.01 -7.13
C VAL A 52 2.86 -0.97 -5.99
N ASP A 53 3.35 -0.76 -4.78
CA ASP A 53 2.54 -0.67 -3.57
C ASP A 53 2.53 0.79 -3.09
N LEU A 54 1.41 1.50 -3.32
CA LEU A 54 1.22 2.89 -2.88
C LEU A 54 0.52 3.00 -1.51
N SER A 55 -0.29 2.00 -1.14
CA SER A 55 -1.00 1.98 0.14
C SER A 55 -0.10 1.57 1.31
N VAL A 56 0.85 0.67 1.06
CA VAL A 56 1.91 0.20 1.96
C VAL A 56 1.44 -0.10 3.38
N ASP A 57 0.46 -1.00 3.47
CA ASP A 57 0.05 -1.56 4.76
C ASP A 57 1.17 -2.42 5.36
N PRO A 58 1.36 -2.40 6.69
CA PRO A 58 2.31 -3.29 7.35
C PRO A 58 1.80 -4.74 7.36
N TYR A 59 2.72 -5.69 7.50
CA TYR A 59 2.35 -7.06 7.82
C TYR A 59 2.17 -7.23 9.32
N ASN A 60 1.04 -7.80 9.73
CA ASN A 60 0.82 -8.26 11.10
C ASN A 60 0.36 -9.72 11.08
N CYS A 61 1.10 -10.59 11.77
CA CYS A 61 0.80 -12.01 11.88
C CYS A 61 0.78 -12.50 13.33
N ALA A 62 0.61 -11.58 14.29
CA ALA A 62 0.65 -11.92 15.71
C ALA A 62 -0.55 -12.80 16.15
N SER A 63 -1.72 -12.61 15.53
CA SER A 63 -2.92 -13.42 15.75
C SER A 63 -3.78 -13.45 14.50
N GLU A 64 -4.61 -14.48 14.34
CA GLU A 64 -5.56 -14.58 13.21
C GLU A 64 -6.56 -13.42 13.21
N ASP A 65 -7.07 -13.04 14.39
CA ASP A 65 -8.07 -11.96 14.55
C ASP A 65 -7.52 -10.55 14.23
N HIS A 66 -6.20 -10.39 14.13
CA HIS A 66 -5.53 -9.12 13.85
C HIS A 66 -4.52 -9.26 12.71
N ARG A 67 -4.75 -10.23 11.82
CA ARG A 67 -3.88 -10.42 10.67
C ARG A 67 -4.03 -9.24 9.73
N GLU A 68 -2.90 -8.67 9.33
CA GLU A 68 -2.82 -7.62 8.32
C GLU A 68 -1.84 -8.08 7.24
N VAL A 69 -2.30 -8.01 6.00
CA VAL A 69 -1.50 -8.31 4.81
C VAL A 69 -1.55 -7.14 3.86
N LYS A 70 -0.56 -6.99 2.97
CA LYS A 70 -0.60 -6.02 1.86
C LYS A 70 -1.70 -6.35 0.85
N GLY A 71 -2.15 -5.34 0.09
CA GLY A 71 -3.13 -5.55 -0.98
C GLY A 71 -2.60 -6.46 -2.10
N ILE A 72 -1.32 -6.34 -2.44
CA ILE A 72 -0.57 -7.33 -3.22
C ILE A 72 0.28 -8.18 -2.28
N GLU A 73 0.00 -9.48 -2.21
CA GLU A 73 0.63 -10.38 -1.26
C GLU A 73 2.09 -10.72 -1.63
N GLY A 74 2.97 -10.76 -0.63
CA GLY A 74 4.37 -11.18 -0.77
C GLY A 74 5.36 -10.07 -1.15
N MET A 75 4.92 -8.82 -1.27
CA MET A 75 5.80 -7.69 -1.54
C MET A 75 6.63 -7.28 -0.30
N PRO A 76 7.94 -7.02 -0.42
CA PRO A 76 8.73 -6.46 0.66
C PRO A 76 8.24 -5.06 1.06
N GLN A 77 8.42 -4.71 2.33
CA GLN A 77 8.18 -3.34 2.82
C GLN A 77 9.48 -2.54 2.73
N GLY A 78 9.47 -1.47 1.92
CA GLY A 78 10.61 -0.57 1.75
C GLY A 78 10.49 0.77 2.47
N ASN A 79 11.54 1.56 2.37
CA ASN A 79 11.69 2.89 2.96
C ASN A 79 12.42 3.83 1.97
N LEU A 80 12.84 5.02 2.41
CA LEU A 80 13.53 5.96 1.51
C LEU A 80 14.95 5.53 1.11
N ASP A 81 15.57 4.60 1.84
CA ASP A 81 16.90 4.06 1.52
C ASP A 81 16.82 2.93 0.49
N GLN A 82 15.78 2.09 0.57
CA GLN A 82 15.51 1.01 -0.37
C GLN A 82 13.99 0.85 -0.58
N TYR A 83 13.52 1.18 -1.78
CA TYR A 83 12.12 1.05 -2.19
C TYR A 83 11.93 0.32 -3.53
N VAL A 84 13.01 -0.15 -4.16
CA VAL A 84 12.98 -0.98 -5.37
C VAL A 84 13.64 -2.31 -5.05
N PHE A 85 12.95 -3.40 -5.36
CA PHE A 85 13.37 -4.77 -5.03
C PHE A 85 13.34 -5.64 -6.30
N ALA A 86 14.47 -6.25 -6.64
CA ALA A 86 14.52 -7.26 -7.69
C ALA A 86 13.92 -8.60 -7.18
N PRO A 87 13.46 -9.51 -8.06
CA PRO A 87 12.86 -10.78 -7.63
C PRO A 87 13.76 -11.66 -6.73
N ASP A 88 15.07 -11.52 -6.83
CA ASP A 88 16.08 -12.21 -6.05
C ASP A 88 16.62 -11.40 -4.85
N ASP A 89 16.03 -10.23 -4.58
CA ASP A 89 16.44 -9.37 -3.47
C ASP A 89 16.22 -10.06 -2.11
N PRO A 90 17.20 -10.08 -1.20
CA PRO A 90 17.08 -10.66 0.14
C PRO A 90 15.96 -10.05 0.99
N ALA A 91 15.40 -8.90 0.60
CA ALA A 91 14.24 -8.30 1.25
C ALA A 91 13.01 -9.22 1.24
N PHE A 92 12.85 -10.04 0.21
CA PHE A 92 11.77 -11.04 0.17
C PHE A 92 11.89 -12.08 1.28
N ASP A 93 13.10 -12.41 1.71
CA ASP A 93 13.32 -13.39 2.79
C ASP A 93 13.06 -12.81 4.18
N ARG A 94 12.92 -11.48 4.27
CA ARG A 94 12.53 -10.76 5.50
C ARG A 94 11.01 -10.58 5.63
N VAL A 95 10.25 -10.91 4.58
CA VAL A 95 8.78 -10.93 4.67
C VAL A 95 8.36 -12.00 5.69
N PRO A 96 7.39 -11.71 6.58
CA PRO A 96 6.95 -12.68 7.58
C PRO A 96 6.50 -14.01 6.98
N GLN A 97 6.88 -15.14 7.59
CA GLN A 97 6.63 -16.50 7.08
C GLN A 97 5.16 -16.87 6.88
N CYS A 98 4.25 -16.16 7.55
CA CYS A 98 2.80 -16.29 7.35
C CYS A 98 2.31 -15.82 5.96
N VAL A 99 3.16 -15.12 5.20
CA VAL A 99 2.85 -14.55 3.88
C VAL A 99 3.67 -15.30 2.84
N SER A 100 3.02 -15.74 1.76
CA SER A 100 3.73 -16.38 0.66
C SER A 100 4.56 -15.35 -0.12
N THR A 101 5.81 -15.71 -0.42
CA THR A 101 6.69 -14.98 -1.35
C THR A 101 7.14 -15.88 -2.50
N GLU A 102 6.35 -16.91 -2.82
CA GLU A 102 6.67 -17.91 -3.86
C GLU A 102 6.81 -17.26 -5.24
N ASN A 103 5.83 -16.42 -5.60
CA ASN A 103 5.83 -15.70 -6.87
C ASN A 103 6.32 -14.27 -6.64
N ARG A 104 7.44 -13.94 -7.28
CA ARG A 104 8.12 -12.65 -7.12
C ARG A 104 8.20 -11.93 -8.46
N ARG A 105 8.14 -10.61 -8.41
CA ARG A 105 8.34 -9.68 -9.52
C ARG A 105 9.15 -8.50 -9.00
N TYR A 106 9.62 -7.65 -9.91
CA TYR A 106 10.17 -6.36 -9.47
C TYR A 106 9.11 -5.65 -8.63
N SER A 107 9.48 -5.28 -7.42
CA SER A 107 8.56 -4.67 -6.45
C SER A 107 9.02 -3.27 -6.11
N VAL A 108 8.10 -2.32 -6.07
CA VAL A 108 8.31 -0.93 -5.69
C VAL A 108 7.40 -0.63 -4.51
N SER A 109 7.95 -0.46 -3.31
CA SER A 109 7.17 -0.28 -2.07
C SER A 109 7.91 0.65 -1.12
N CYS A 110 7.23 1.66 -0.59
CA CYS A 110 7.80 2.61 0.38
C CYS A 110 6.70 3.17 1.28
N TYR A 111 6.80 2.94 2.59
CA TYR A 111 5.79 3.47 3.54
C TYR A 111 5.85 5.01 3.68
N SER A 112 6.80 5.66 3.01
CA SER A 112 7.08 7.09 3.08
C SER A 112 7.13 7.74 1.69
N TRP A 113 6.24 7.37 0.75
CA TRP A 113 6.20 7.94 -0.61
C TRP A 113 6.29 9.48 -0.68
N PRO A 114 5.63 10.27 0.18
CA PRO A 114 5.79 11.73 0.18
C PRO A 114 7.24 12.22 0.39
N GLY A 115 8.10 11.37 0.96
CA GLY A 115 9.52 11.64 1.16
C GLY A 115 10.37 11.63 -0.12
N ILE A 116 9.84 11.17 -1.26
CA ILE A 116 10.53 11.26 -2.57
C ILE A 116 10.57 12.72 -3.06
N HIS A 117 9.49 13.48 -2.84
CA HIS A 117 9.38 14.91 -3.17
C HIS A 117 8.92 15.73 -1.95
N PRO A 118 9.78 15.81 -0.91
CA PRO A 118 9.33 16.28 0.40
C PRO A 118 8.90 17.74 0.40
N LYS A 119 9.52 18.59 -0.42
CA LYS A 119 9.19 20.03 -0.46
C LYS A 119 7.79 20.26 -1.03
N GLU A 120 7.50 19.65 -2.18
CA GLU A 120 6.22 19.76 -2.88
C GLU A 120 5.10 19.13 -2.06
N CYS A 121 5.34 17.94 -1.49
CA CYS A 121 4.37 17.26 -0.62
C CYS A 121 4.08 18.07 0.65
N MET A 122 5.11 18.62 1.31
CA MET A 122 4.91 19.43 2.52
C MET A 122 4.23 20.77 2.23
N GLN A 123 4.41 21.34 1.04
CA GLN A 123 3.64 22.52 0.64
C GLN A 123 2.14 22.19 0.56
N LEU A 124 1.76 21.09 -0.10
CA LEU A 124 0.37 20.66 -0.20
C LEU A 124 -0.24 20.36 1.17
N TYR A 125 0.48 19.62 2.03
CA TYR A 125 0.03 19.36 3.40
C TYR A 125 -0.11 20.64 4.22
N GLY A 126 0.83 21.57 4.09
CA GLY A 126 0.77 22.87 4.74
C GLY A 126 -0.46 23.66 4.35
N GLU A 127 -0.79 23.70 3.06
CA GLU A 127 -2.00 24.36 2.54
C GLU A 127 -3.29 23.72 3.08
N GLN A 128 -3.35 22.39 3.15
CA GLN A 128 -4.50 21.65 3.67
C GLN A 128 -4.68 21.83 5.19
N LEU A 129 -3.59 21.88 5.96
CA LEU A 129 -3.63 22.06 7.42
C LEU A 129 -3.85 23.52 7.83
N ARG A 130 -3.54 24.48 6.95
CA ARG A 130 -3.59 25.92 7.26
C ARG A 130 -4.94 26.41 7.83
N PRO A 131 -6.13 26.02 7.32
CA PRO A 131 -7.40 26.47 7.88
C PRO A 131 -7.63 25.96 9.31
N LEU A 132 -7.25 24.71 9.58
CA LEU A 132 -7.35 24.09 10.90
C LEU A 132 -6.44 24.83 11.89
N LEU A 133 -5.17 25.02 11.55
CA LEU A 133 -4.20 25.72 12.39
C LEU A 133 -4.60 27.17 12.65
N ARG A 134 -5.16 27.87 11.65
CA ARG A 134 -5.70 29.22 11.83
C ARG A 134 -6.81 29.24 12.88
N THR A 135 -7.77 28.33 12.76
CA THR A 135 -8.91 28.24 13.69
C THR A 135 -8.45 27.95 15.11
N LEU A 136 -7.50 27.01 15.27
CA LEU A 136 -6.85 26.72 16.54
C LEU A 136 -6.24 27.98 17.17
N ILE A 137 -5.49 28.76 16.40
CA ILE A 137 -4.85 29.99 16.87
C ILE A 137 -5.90 31.05 17.25
N GLU A 138 -6.92 31.26 16.42
CA GLU A 138 -8.01 32.22 16.67
C GLU A 138 -8.82 31.90 17.92
N LYS A 139 -8.95 30.61 18.28
CA LYS A 139 -9.59 30.17 19.52
C LYS A 139 -8.67 30.22 20.74
N GLY A 140 -7.42 30.66 20.58
CA GLY A 140 -6.47 30.77 21.68
C GLY A 140 -5.78 29.45 22.03
N GLY A 141 -5.63 28.55 21.05
CA GLY A 141 -4.94 27.27 21.20
C GLY A 141 -5.87 26.10 21.52
N ALA A 142 -5.30 24.89 21.53
CA ALA A 142 -6.03 23.64 21.73
C ALA A 142 -6.78 23.58 23.08
N GLN A 143 -6.26 24.26 24.11
CA GLN A 143 -6.87 24.34 25.44
C GLN A 143 -8.27 24.98 25.46
N ASN A 144 -8.61 25.75 24.42
CA ASN A 144 -9.87 26.46 24.30
C ASN A 144 -10.82 25.81 23.28
N ILE A 145 -10.47 24.63 22.77
CA ILE A 145 -11.35 23.84 21.91
C ILE A 145 -12.21 22.93 22.79
N ASN A 146 -13.52 22.93 22.53
CA ASN A 146 -14.43 21.96 23.12
C ASN A 146 -14.06 20.55 22.62
N GLY A 147 -13.53 19.70 23.49
CA GLY A 147 -13.14 18.33 23.13
C GLY A 147 -14.31 17.43 22.71
N LYS A 148 -15.56 17.90 22.80
CA LYS A 148 -16.76 17.18 22.35
C LYS A 148 -17.31 17.63 20.99
N GLY A 149 -16.68 18.63 20.35
CA GLY A 149 -17.28 19.36 19.23
C GLY A 149 -18.28 20.39 19.75
#